data_AF-A0A354ZK40-F1
#
_entry.id   AF-A0A354ZK40-F1
#
_cell.length_a   1.000
_cell.length_b   1.000
_cell.length_c   1.000
_cell.angle_alpha   90.00
_cell.angle_beta   90.00
_cell.angle_gamma   90.00
#
_symmetry.space_group_name_H-M   'P 1'
#
loop_
_entity.id
_entity.type
_entity.pdbx_description
1 polymer ?
#
loop_
_entity_poly.entity_id
_entity_poly.type
_entity_poly.pdbx_seq_one_letter_code
_entity_poly.pdbx_strand_id
1 'polypeptide(L)'
;MSLCMLVWRWNSMTSTRNYKEPYDSVVSRDFAFFITALLFVASAAIVSLGTSAPLFTRLAGNPSSVGQVFYNMTNAPLGFLLMLTLAVCPQLAHGESRLPELGRAMLIPAIIAALLTAAAVLMGAWGVWFVLFLFAAFLAFAGNLVALVRRARVRGGLRLVGGFVAHLGVALIIVGVIATSVYSRTETLNLQVGEEREVLGRKVLYAQREEFVVTSDRRPSVAWSLEVSKPGSDRVITARPYMRPTAQGMLRHPAVVSTFAGDFYISPLDEHAGELSWNGAHEFRLKKGELVESAGLAVRFVGFDMSRHLGANVMAVGAVLEVSDISSGQALGSVMPVLGFGEGEQSQTDALLDVDSRSVAFRLMAIDAGEGLAVIRMGEP
;
A
#
# COMPACT_ATOMS: atom_id res chain seq x y z
N MET A 1 -17.92 1.11 27.22
CA MET A 1 -18.56 1.83 28.35
C MET A 1 -19.48 2.88 27.75
N SER A 2 -20.75 2.95 28.16
CA SER A 2 -21.63 4.01 27.64
C SER A 2 -21.26 5.36 28.26
N LEU A 3 -21.38 6.44 27.49
CA LEU A 3 -21.10 7.82 27.92
C LEU A 3 -21.82 8.18 29.23
N CYS A 4 -23.02 7.65 29.46
CA CYS A 4 -23.75 7.82 30.72
C CYS A 4 -22.99 7.31 31.95
N MET A 5 -22.30 6.17 31.85
CA MET A 5 -21.51 5.67 32.98
C MET A 5 -20.28 6.53 33.28
N LEU A 6 -19.72 7.18 32.25
CA LEU A 6 -18.59 8.09 32.40
C LEU A 6 -19.01 9.38 33.11
N VAL A 7 -20.14 9.97 32.70
CA VAL A 7 -20.72 11.17 33.32
C VAL A 7 -21.15 10.89 34.76
N TRP A 8 -21.83 9.76 35.01
CA TRP A 8 -22.30 9.39 36.35
C TRP A 8 -21.16 9.12 37.34
N ARG A 9 -20.04 8.52 36.87
CA ARG A 9 -18.85 8.31 37.71
C ARG A 9 -17.87 9.49 37.73
N TRP A 10 -18.09 10.56 36.96
CA TRP A 10 -17.16 11.68 36.85
C TRP A 10 -16.75 12.27 38.21
N ASN A 11 -17.73 12.58 39.06
CA ASN A 11 -17.48 13.11 40.41
C ASN A 11 -16.81 12.10 41.35
N SER A 12 -17.01 10.79 41.13
CA SER A 12 -16.35 9.74 41.91
C SER A 12 -14.90 9.51 41.47
N MET A 13 -14.53 9.88 40.24
CA MET A 13 -13.17 9.75 39.72
C MET A 13 -12.25 10.88 40.19
N THR A 14 -12.79 12.09 40.40
CA THR A 14 -11.99 13.29 40.73
C THR A 14 -11.80 13.51 42.23
N SER A 15 -12.68 12.97 43.09
CA SER A 15 -12.74 13.40 44.50
C SER A 15 -12.01 12.49 45.51
N THR A 16 -11.54 11.29 45.15
CA THR A 16 -11.09 10.26 46.13
C THR A 16 -9.72 9.62 45.89
N ARG A 17 -8.87 10.17 45.03
CA ARG A 17 -7.49 9.68 44.86
C ARG A 17 -6.51 10.82 45.08
N ASN A 18 -5.45 10.56 45.87
CA ASN A 18 -4.16 11.23 45.72
C ASN A 18 -3.64 10.94 44.30
N TYR A 19 -4.25 11.59 43.31
CA TYR A 19 -3.99 11.37 41.90
C TYR A 19 -2.66 12.05 41.59
N LYS A 20 -1.61 11.25 41.49
CA LYS A 20 -0.40 11.67 40.79
C LYS A 20 -0.72 11.68 39.32
N GLU A 21 -0.46 12.81 38.68
CA GLU A 21 -0.62 12.94 37.24
C GLU A 21 0.37 11.99 36.54
N PRO A 22 0.01 11.40 35.38
CA PRO A 22 0.92 10.50 34.66
C PRO A 22 2.28 11.12 34.33
N TYR A 23 2.35 12.45 34.23
CA TYR A 23 3.58 13.21 33.97
C TYR A 23 4.40 13.56 35.22
N ASP A 24 3.91 13.26 36.43
CA ASP A 24 4.68 13.47 37.67
C ASP A 24 5.89 12.52 37.77
N SER A 25 5.84 11.38 37.06
CA SER A 25 6.97 10.46 36.94
C SER A 25 7.19 10.07 35.48
N VAL A 26 8.17 10.71 34.84
CA VAL A 26 8.55 10.45 33.44
C VAL A 26 9.08 9.03 33.23
N VAL A 27 9.62 8.40 34.28
CA VAL A 27 10.10 7.00 34.23
C VAL A 27 9.11 6.09 34.96
N SER A 28 7.89 6.04 34.43
CA SER A 28 6.81 5.21 34.94
C SER A 28 6.08 4.51 33.80
N ARG A 29 5.46 3.37 34.12
CA ARG A 29 4.61 2.67 33.15
C ARG A 29 3.38 3.51 32.75
N ASP A 30 2.86 4.32 33.66
CA ASP A 30 1.68 5.16 33.42
C ASP A 30 2.01 6.28 32.42
N PHE A 31 3.18 6.91 32.54
CA PHE A 31 3.67 7.87 31.54
C PHE A 31 3.90 7.22 30.17
N ALA A 32 4.47 6.00 30.13
CA ALA A 32 4.67 5.28 28.89
C ALA A 32 3.34 4.94 28.17
N PHE A 33 2.28 4.60 28.93
CA PHE A 33 0.94 4.42 28.36
C PHE A 33 0.37 5.73 27.84
N PHE A 34 0.52 6.83 28.58
CA PHE A 34 0.10 8.15 28.14
C PHE A 34 0.76 8.57 26.83
N ILE A 35 2.10 8.47 26.74
CA ILE A 35 2.85 8.77 25.51
C ILE A 35 2.42 7.86 24.36
N THR A 36 2.22 6.56 24.62
CA THR A 36 1.76 5.62 23.59
C THR A 36 0.38 6.02 23.04
N ALA A 37 -0.57 6.38 23.91
CA ALA A 37 -1.89 6.85 23.50
C ALA A 37 -1.79 8.16 22.70
N LEU A 38 -0.96 9.12 23.15
CA LEU A 38 -0.74 10.38 22.46
C LEU A 38 -0.16 10.18 21.05
N LEU A 39 0.83 9.28 20.91
CA LEU A 39 1.43 8.94 19.62
C LEU A 39 0.41 8.30 18.67
N PHE A 40 -0.44 7.40 19.17
CA PHE A 40 -1.53 6.83 18.38
C PHE A 40 -2.55 7.88 17.93
N VAL A 41 -2.93 8.81 18.81
CA VAL A 41 -3.84 9.91 18.45
C VAL A 41 -3.22 10.83 17.41
N ALA A 42 -1.93 11.18 17.56
CA ALA A 42 -1.21 11.99 16.59
C ALA A 42 -1.14 11.31 15.22
N SER A 43 -0.80 10.01 15.18
CA SER A 43 -0.77 9.22 13.96
C SER A 43 -2.15 9.12 13.31
N ALA A 44 -3.19 8.85 14.11
CA ALA A 44 -4.57 8.81 13.62
C ALA A 44 -5.01 10.15 13.03
N ALA A 45 -4.65 11.28 13.64
CA ALA A 45 -4.95 12.61 13.12
C ALA A 45 -4.25 12.88 11.78
N ILE A 46 -2.95 12.57 11.68
CA ILE A 46 -2.18 12.72 10.42
C ILE A 46 -2.79 11.87 9.31
N VAL A 47 -3.08 10.59 9.59
CA VAL A 47 -3.66 9.68 8.61
C VAL A 47 -5.04 10.17 8.18
N SER A 48 -5.90 10.56 9.13
CA SER A 48 -7.26 11.07 8.86
C SER A 48 -7.25 12.33 8.01
N LEU A 49 -6.32 13.26 8.29
CA LEU A 49 -6.15 14.48 7.50
C LEU A 49 -5.64 14.16 6.10
N GLY A 50 -4.66 13.26 5.97
CA GLY A 50 -4.13 12.84 4.68
C GLY A 50 -5.18 12.15 3.81
N THR A 51 -5.94 11.19 4.36
CA THR A 51 -6.99 10.50 3.59
C THR A 51 -8.15 11.42 3.23
N SER A 52 -8.36 12.49 3.99
CA SER A 52 -9.38 13.52 3.72
C SER A 52 -8.87 14.64 2.80
N ALA A 53 -7.60 14.63 2.38
CA ALA A 53 -7.02 15.66 1.51
C ALA A 53 -7.82 15.92 0.22
N PRO A 54 -8.39 14.91 -0.47
CA PRO A 54 -9.24 15.15 -1.65
C PRO A 54 -10.50 15.98 -1.35
N LEU A 55 -11.06 15.90 -0.14
CA LEU A 55 -12.25 16.67 0.26
C LEU A 55 -11.90 18.15 0.44
N PHE A 56 -10.74 18.44 1.03
CA PHE A 56 -10.27 19.81 1.23
C PHE A 56 -9.79 20.45 -0.06
N THR A 57 -9.01 19.72 -0.86
CA THR A 57 -8.47 20.22 -2.15
C THR A 57 -9.56 20.41 -3.21
N ARG A 58 -10.66 19.63 -3.14
CA ARG A 58 -11.85 19.86 -3.97
C ARG A 58 -12.40 21.29 -3.81
N LEU A 59 -12.37 21.86 -2.61
CA LEU A 59 -12.82 23.24 -2.37
C LEU A 59 -11.95 24.27 -3.10
N ALA A 60 -10.69 23.94 -3.39
CA ALA A 60 -9.76 24.75 -4.16
C ALA A 60 -9.78 24.48 -5.68
N GLY A 61 -10.70 23.63 -6.16
CA GLY A 61 -11.00 23.45 -7.59
C GLY A 61 -10.49 22.16 -8.22
N ASN A 62 -9.45 21.53 -7.67
CA ASN A 62 -8.90 20.26 -8.17
C ASN A 62 -8.64 19.30 -6.98
N PRO A 63 -9.46 18.23 -6.83
CA PRO A 63 -9.21 17.19 -5.85
C PRO A 63 -7.84 16.53 -6.07
N SER A 64 -7.05 16.45 -5.00
CA SER A 64 -5.73 15.82 -5.01
C SER A 64 -5.51 15.01 -3.73
N SER A 65 -5.04 13.77 -3.88
CA SER A 65 -4.65 12.89 -2.79
C SER A 65 -3.18 13.07 -2.46
N VAL A 66 -2.84 12.95 -1.17
CA VAL A 66 -1.44 12.87 -0.74
C VAL A 66 -0.88 11.48 -1.04
N GLY A 67 0.33 11.45 -1.62
CA GLY A 67 1.02 10.21 -1.95
C GLY A 67 1.63 9.52 -0.73
N GLN A 68 2.11 8.29 -0.92
CA GLN A 68 2.70 7.45 0.12
C GLN A 68 3.88 8.11 0.87
N VAL A 69 4.68 8.92 0.18
CA VAL A 69 5.84 9.62 0.76
C VAL A 69 5.44 10.50 1.93
N PHE A 70 4.30 11.21 1.84
CA PHE A 70 3.78 12.03 2.93
C PHE A 70 3.54 11.20 4.20
N TYR A 71 2.89 10.04 4.07
CA TYR A 71 2.60 9.17 5.20
C TYR A 71 3.88 8.58 5.79
N ASN A 72 4.80 8.14 4.95
CA ASN A 72 6.08 7.58 5.39
C ASN A 72 6.89 8.62 6.17
N MET A 73 7.07 9.83 5.62
CA MET A 73 7.85 10.87 6.28
C MET A 73 7.21 11.36 7.59
N THR A 74 5.89 11.51 7.62
CA THR A 74 5.20 12.10 8.78
C THR A 74 4.97 11.07 9.89
N ASN A 75 4.65 9.82 9.56
CA ASN A 75 4.43 8.77 10.56
C ASN A 75 5.71 8.04 10.97
N ALA A 76 6.80 8.07 10.19
CA ALA A 76 8.04 7.39 10.57
C ALA A 76 8.54 7.79 11.97
N PRO A 77 8.66 9.09 12.33
CA PRO A 77 9.09 9.47 13.67
C PRO A 77 8.15 8.96 14.78
N LEU A 78 6.84 8.99 14.54
CA LEU A 78 5.85 8.48 15.49
C LEU A 78 5.97 6.96 15.66
N GLY A 79 6.12 6.23 14.56
CA GLY A 79 6.34 4.78 14.54
C GLY A 79 7.63 4.39 15.26
N PHE A 80 8.70 5.15 15.07
CA PHE A 80 9.96 4.96 15.79
C PHE A 80 9.77 5.12 17.31
N LEU A 81 9.12 6.19 17.75
CA LEU A 81 8.82 6.42 19.16
C LEU A 81 7.89 5.34 19.74
N LEU A 82 6.88 4.88 18.98
CA LEU A 82 6.00 3.78 19.37
C LEU A 82 6.77 2.45 19.53
N MET A 83 7.77 2.17 18.69
CA MET A 83 8.62 0.99 18.87
C MET A 83 9.47 1.10 20.14
N LEU A 84 9.98 2.30 20.46
CA LEU A 84 10.72 2.52 21.70
C LEU A 84 9.81 2.34 22.93
N THR A 85 8.58 2.86 22.91
CA THR A 85 7.65 2.62 24.02
C THR A 85 7.27 1.15 24.14
N LEU A 86 7.09 0.45 23.01
CA LEU A 86 6.85 -1.00 22.95
C LEU A 86 8.00 -1.81 23.58
N ALA A 87 9.25 -1.33 23.44
CA ALA A 87 10.43 -1.96 24.02
C ALA A 87 10.61 -1.70 25.52
N VAL A 88 10.42 -0.45 25.93
CA VAL A 88 10.73 0.03 27.29
C VAL A 88 9.59 -0.27 28.27
N CYS A 89 8.32 -0.13 27.85
CA CYS A 89 7.15 -0.27 28.72
C CYS A 89 7.09 -1.60 29.51
N PRO A 90 7.41 -2.78 28.94
CA PRO A 90 7.50 -4.05 29.66
C PRO A 90 8.42 -4.05 30.89
N GLN A 91 9.44 -3.18 30.87
CA GLN A 91 10.48 -3.10 31.89
C GLN A 91 10.18 -2.09 32.98
N LEU A 92 9.24 -1.17 32.75
CA LEU A 92 8.84 -0.16 33.72
C LEU A 92 7.93 -0.78 34.79
N ALA A 93 8.12 -0.38 36.05
CA ALA A 93 7.23 -0.74 37.16
C ALA A 93 5.95 0.13 37.14
N HIS A 94 4.89 -0.35 37.79
CA HIS A 94 3.73 0.51 38.09
C HIS A 94 4.15 1.50 39.19
N GLY A 95 4.00 2.80 38.96
CA GLY A 95 4.58 3.87 39.78
C GLY A 95 5.98 4.30 39.32
N GLU A 96 6.80 4.82 40.23
CA GLU A 96 8.13 5.36 39.94
C GLU A 96 9.15 4.23 39.72
N SER A 97 9.84 4.24 38.57
CA SER A 97 11.00 3.38 38.31
C SER A 97 12.29 4.18 38.42
N ARG A 98 13.34 3.60 39.04
CA ARG A 98 14.65 4.26 39.11
C ARG A 98 15.41 4.05 37.80
N LEU A 99 15.98 5.12 37.22
CA LEU A 99 16.75 5.06 35.95
C LEU A 99 17.85 3.97 35.95
N PRO A 100 18.65 3.78 37.01
CA PRO A 100 19.66 2.73 37.04
C PRO A 100 19.08 1.31 36.94
N GLU A 101 17.90 1.08 37.50
CA GLU A 101 17.22 -0.22 37.44
C GLU A 101 16.68 -0.49 36.03
N LEU A 102 16.12 0.54 35.38
CA LEU A 102 15.70 0.46 33.99
C LEU A 102 16.89 0.17 33.06
N GLY A 103 18.02 0.87 33.24
CA GLY A 103 19.23 0.64 32.46
C GLY A 103 19.75 -0.80 32.58
N ARG A 104 19.78 -1.34 33.80
CA ARG A 104 20.13 -2.76 34.04
C ARG A 104 19.13 -3.72 33.39
N ALA A 105 17.83 -3.42 33.45
CA ALA A 105 16.80 -4.24 32.83
C ALA A 105 16.85 -4.21 31.29
N MET A 106 17.28 -3.10 30.70
CA MET A 106 17.40 -2.90 29.25
C MET A 106 18.73 -3.38 28.67
N LEU A 107 19.74 -3.65 29.50
CA LEU A 107 21.06 -4.10 29.04
C LEU A 107 20.97 -5.37 28.18
N ILE A 108 20.26 -6.40 28.66
CA ILE A 108 20.12 -7.67 27.93
C ILE A 108 19.35 -7.46 26.61
N PRO A 109 18.16 -6.83 26.59
CA PRO A 109 17.48 -6.48 25.35
C PRO A 109 18.32 -5.66 24.37
N ALA A 110 19.07 -4.67 24.87
CA ALA A 110 19.91 -3.80 24.04
C ALA A 110 21.06 -4.57 23.37
N ILE A 111 21.69 -5.50 24.09
CA ILE A 111 22.73 -6.37 23.52
C ILE A 111 22.12 -7.27 22.44
N ILE A 112 20.98 -7.91 22.70
CA ILE A 112 20.30 -8.77 21.70
C ILE A 112 19.93 -7.95 20.47
N ALA A 113 19.35 -6.76 20.65
CA ALA A 113 18.98 -5.88 19.56
C ALA A 113 20.20 -5.45 18.73
N ALA A 114 21.29 -5.06 19.39
CA ALA A 114 22.53 -4.68 18.72
C ALA A 114 23.13 -5.83 17.91
N LEU A 115 23.15 -7.06 18.45
CA LEU A 115 23.63 -8.24 17.73
C LEU A 115 22.78 -8.57 16.51
N LEU A 116 21.45 -8.51 16.64
CA LEU A 116 20.54 -8.76 15.52
C LEU A 116 20.65 -7.67 14.44
N THR A 117 20.76 -6.41 14.84
CA THR A 117 21.00 -5.29 13.90
C THR A 117 22.35 -5.46 13.20
N ALA A 118 23.41 -5.82 13.93
CA ALA A 118 24.72 -6.07 13.33
C ALA A 118 24.68 -7.22 12.32
N ALA A 119 24.00 -8.33 12.65
CA ALA A 119 23.79 -9.44 11.72
C ALA A 119 23.05 -8.99 10.45
N ALA A 120 22.00 -8.16 10.58
CA ALA A 120 21.28 -7.62 9.43
C ALA A 120 22.15 -6.71 8.55
N VAL A 121 22.99 -5.86 9.16
CA VAL A 121 23.95 -5.01 8.43
C VAL A 121 24.96 -5.86 7.66
N LEU A 122 25.46 -6.94 8.26
CA LEU A 122 26.36 -7.89 7.60
C LEU A 122 25.68 -8.64 6.43
N MET A 123 24.35 -8.80 6.47
CA MET A 123 23.55 -9.37 5.38
C MET A 123 23.21 -8.36 4.28
N GLY A 124 23.74 -7.13 4.35
CA GLY A 124 23.56 -6.10 3.34
C GLY A 124 22.48 -5.06 3.67
N ALA A 125 22.08 -4.93 4.92
CA ALA A 125 21.28 -3.77 5.34
C ALA A 125 22.12 -2.49 5.38
N TRP A 126 21.65 -1.44 4.70
CA TRP A 126 22.33 -0.14 4.64
C TRP A 126 21.34 1.02 4.85
N GLY A 127 21.88 2.19 5.22
CA GLY A 127 21.11 3.41 5.49
C GLY A 127 20.84 3.64 6.98
N VAL A 128 21.13 4.86 7.45
CA VAL A 128 21.05 5.23 8.88
C VAL A 128 19.64 5.02 9.43
N TRP A 129 18.61 5.46 8.70
CA TRP A 129 17.23 5.32 9.13
C TRP A 129 16.79 3.87 9.18
N PHE A 130 17.17 3.07 8.18
CA PHE A 130 16.86 1.65 8.17
C PHE A 130 17.44 0.94 9.40
N VAL A 131 18.73 1.16 9.67
CA VAL A 131 19.44 0.54 10.81
C VAL A 131 18.82 0.97 12.14
N LEU A 132 18.45 2.24 12.29
CA LEU A 132 17.79 2.75 13.50
C LEU A 132 16.41 2.10 13.71
N PHE A 133 15.57 2.06 12.68
CA PHE A 133 14.24 1.45 12.77
C PHE A 133 14.33 -0.05 13.04
N LEU A 134 15.27 -0.74 12.40
CA LEU A 134 15.49 -2.16 12.62
C LEU A 134 16.01 -2.43 14.05
N PHE A 135 16.92 -1.60 14.55
CA PHE A 135 17.35 -1.67 15.95
C PHE A 135 16.19 -1.45 16.93
N ALA A 136 15.34 -0.45 16.71
CA ALA A 136 14.17 -0.21 17.55
C ALA A 136 13.19 -1.40 17.52
N ALA A 137 12.97 -2.01 16.35
CA ALA A 137 12.11 -3.18 16.20
C ALA A 137 12.70 -4.41 16.92
N PHE A 138 14.00 -4.67 16.79
CA PHE A 138 14.67 -5.74 17.51
C PHE A 138 14.75 -5.48 19.02
N LEU A 139 14.87 -4.23 19.44
CA LEU A 139 14.80 -3.84 20.85
C LEU A 139 13.40 -4.09 21.43
N ALA A 140 12.35 -3.78 20.67
CA ALA A 140 10.98 -4.10 21.03
C ALA A 140 10.76 -5.60 21.15
N PHE A 141 11.25 -6.37 20.18
CA PHE A 141 11.22 -7.84 20.21
C PHE A 141 11.95 -8.40 21.43
N ALA A 142 13.22 -8.02 21.63
CA ALA A 142 14.05 -8.50 22.72
C ALA A 142 13.54 -8.06 24.09
N GLY A 143 13.04 -6.82 24.21
CA GLY A 143 12.46 -6.29 25.44
C GLY A 143 11.24 -7.09 25.89
N ASN A 144 10.34 -7.41 24.95
CA ASN A 144 9.17 -8.24 25.22
C ASN A 144 9.55 -9.71 25.46
N LEU A 145 10.55 -10.25 24.75
CA LEU A 145 11.05 -11.61 24.96
C LEU A 145 11.65 -11.79 26.37
N VAL A 146 12.50 -10.87 26.80
CA VAL A 146 13.11 -10.92 28.14
C VAL A 146 12.04 -10.77 29.23
N ALA A 147 11.07 -9.87 29.04
CA ALA A 147 9.94 -9.72 29.96
C ALA A 147 9.07 -10.99 30.01
N LEU A 148 8.78 -11.58 28.85
CA LEU A 148 8.06 -12.84 28.69
C LEU A 148 8.73 -13.97 29.48
N VAL A 149 10.00 -14.23 29.21
CA VAL A 149 10.77 -15.31 29.85
C VAL A 149 10.82 -15.12 31.36
N ARG A 150 11.08 -13.89 31.82
CA ARG A 150 11.10 -13.57 33.27
C ARG A 150 9.74 -13.83 33.93
N ARG A 151 8.64 -13.47 33.27
CA ARG A 151 7.28 -13.67 33.81
C ARG A 151 6.84 -15.13 33.74
N ALA A 152 7.19 -15.85 32.68
CA ALA A 152 6.87 -17.27 32.53
C ALA A 152 7.53 -18.16 33.59
N ARG A 153 8.72 -17.77 34.09
CA ARG A 153 9.44 -18.49 35.16
C ARG A 153 8.83 -18.32 36.56
N VAL A 154 7.91 -17.37 36.75
CA VAL A 154 7.23 -17.17 38.04
C VAL A 154 6.03 -18.13 38.14
N ARG A 155 5.80 -18.73 39.31
CA ARG A 155 4.68 -19.65 39.54
C ARG A 155 3.34 -18.95 39.26
N GLY A 156 2.54 -19.53 38.36
CA GLY A 156 1.27 -18.92 37.89
C GLY A 156 1.44 -17.82 36.83
N GLY A 157 2.68 -17.48 36.45
CA GLY A 157 3.00 -16.40 35.53
C GLY A 157 2.58 -16.64 34.08
N LEU A 158 2.37 -17.90 33.67
CA LEU A 158 1.87 -18.23 32.32
C LEU A 158 0.50 -17.60 32.01
N ARG A 159 -0.33 -17.29 33.02
CA ARG A 159 -1.61 -16.60 32.78
C ARG A 159 -1.43 -15.11 32.44
N LEU A 160 -0.26 -14.55 32.72
CA LEU A 160 0.06 -13.14 32.57
C LEU A 160 0.97 -12.86 31.37
N VAL A 161 1.29 -13.87 30.56
CA VAL A 161 2.21 -13.71 29.42
C VAL A 161 1.56 -13.24 28.13
N GLY A 162 0.24 -13.33 28.00
CA GLY A 162 -0.48 -13.08 26.74
C GLY A 162 -0.16 -11.72 26.11
N GLY A 163 -0.06 -10.66 26.92
CA GLY A 163 0.32 -9.32 26.43
C GLY A 163 1.73 -9.28 25.83
N PHE A 164 2.71 -9.93 26.45
CA PHE A 164 4.08 -9.98 25.92
C PHE A 164 4.16 -10.79 24.62
N VAL A 165 3.37 -11.86 24.50
CA VAL A 165 3.28 -12.66 23.26
C VAL A 165 2.67 -11.82 22.13
N ALA A 166 1.59 -11.08 22.40
CA ALA A 166 0.99 -10.18 21.42
C ALA A 166 1.97 -9.11 20.94
N HIS A 167 2.69 -8.48 21.87
CA HIS A 167 3.70 -7.46 21.53
C HIS A 167 4.92 -8.02 20.81
N LEU A 168 5.32 -9.26 21.08
CA LEU A 168 6.33 -9.97 20.27
C LEU A 168 5.86 -10.14 18.82
N GLY A 169 4.61 -10.53 18.62
CA GLY A 169 4.01 -10.63 17.29
C GLY A 169 4.02 -9.30 16.55
N VAL A 170 3.65 -8.20 17.22
CA VAL A 170 3.72 -6.84 16.64
C VAL A 170 5.15 -6.47 16.26
N ALA A 171 6.13 -6.70 17.15
CA ALA A 171 7.53 -6.41 16.85
C ALA A 171 8.03 -7.23 15.64
N LEU A 172 7.64 -8.51 15.55
CA LEU A 172 8.01 -9.38 14.43
C LEU A 172 7.39 -8.92 13.10
N ILE A 173 6.13 -8.48 13.11
CA ILE A 173 5.48 -7.87 11.94
C ILE A 173 6.27 -6.64 11.48
N ILE A 174 6.65 -5.76 12.40
CA ILE A 174 7.41 -4.55 12.06
C ILE A 174 8.79 -4.89 11.49
N VAL A 175 9.51 -5.86 12.07
CA VAL A 175 10.76 -6.37 11.49
C VAL A 175 10.53 -6.88 10.06
N GLY A 176 9.45 -7.62 9.83
CA GLY A 176 9.08 -8.12 8.51
C GLY A 176 8.84 -6.99 7.50
N VAL A 177 8.05 -5.98 7.87
CA VAL A 177 7.77 -4.79 7.04
C VAL A 177 9.05 -4.01 6.70
N ILE A 178 9.93 -3.82 7.68
CA ILE A 178 11.21 -3.14 7.46
C ILE A 178 12.07 -3.98 6.51
N ALA A 179 12.19 -5.29 6.76
CA ALA A 179 12.98 -6.18 5.93
C ALA A 179 12.49 -6.23 4.48
N THR A 180 11.18 -6.37 4.24
CA THR A 180 10.63 -6.39 2.88
C THR A 180 10.84 -5.08 2.14
N SER A 181 10.84 -3.94 2.84
CA SER A 181 11.10 -2.62 2.25
C SER A 181 12.49 -2.52 1.59
N VAL A 182 13.52 -3.16 2.17
CA VAL A 182 14.89 -3.10 1.64
C VAL A 182 15.27 -4.29 0.76
N TYR A 183 14.72 -5.47 1.04
CA TYR A 183 15.06 -6.68 0.30
C TYR A 183 14.14 -6.96 -0.90
N SER A 184 13.04 -6.21 -1.05
CA SER A 184 12.18 -6.32 -2.23
C SER A 184 12.94 -5.88 -3.49
N ARG A 185 12.91 -6.72 -4.52
CA ARG A 185 13.44 -6.42 -5.85
C ARG A 185 12.33 -6.51 -6.88
N THR A 186 12.28 -5.55 -7.79
CA THR A 186 11.32 -5.48 -8.88
C THR A 186 12.09 -5.39 -10.18
N GLU A 187 11.78 -6.25 -11.13
CA GLU A 187 12.34 -6.22 -12.48
C GLU A 187 11.20 -6.34 -13.49
N THR A 188 11.24 -5.52 -14.54
CA THR A 188 10.28 -5.58 -15.64
C THR A 188 10.79 -6.54 -16.70
N LEU A 189 9.92 -7.41 -17.19
CA LEU A 189 10.23 -8.38 -18.23
C LEU A 189 9.27 -8.22 -19.41
N ASN A 190 9.85 -8.19 -20.60
CA ASN A 190 9.14 -8.33 -21.86
C ASN A 190 9.32 -9.76 -22.36
N LEU A 191 8.23 -10.51 -22.49
CA LEU A 191 8.21 -11.91 -22.90
C LEU A 191 7.26 -12.11 -24.08
N GLN A 192 7.69 -12.88 -25.07
CA GLN A 192 6.85 -13.40 -26.13
C GLN A 192 6.37 -14.83 -25.82
N VAL A 193 5.28 -15.26 -26.46
CA VAL A 193 4.77 -16.63 -26.29
C VAL A 193 5.86 -17.63 -26.69
N GLY A 194 6.17 -18.57 -25.80
CA GLY A 194 7.25 -19.54 -25.95
C GLY A 194 8.63 -19.07 -25.48
N GLU A 195 8.78 -17.81 -25.07
CA GLU A 195 10.06 -17.27 -24.57
C GLU A 195 10.27 -17.61 -23.10
N GLU A 196 11.46 -18.12 -22.76
CA GLU A 196 11.94 -18.30 -21.39
C GLU A 196 12.99 -17.24 -21.06
N ARG A 197 12.84 -16.57 -19.91
CA ARG A 197 13.90 -15.73 -19.33
C ARG A 197 14.15 -16.06 -17.87
N GLU A 198 15.39 -15.84 -17.46
CA GLU A 198 15.79 -15.90 -16.06
C GLU A 198 15.71 -14.52 -15.42
N VAL A 199 14.99 -14.42 -14.30
CA VAL A 199 14.76 -13.17 -13.55
C VAL A 199 14.74 -13.48 -12.06
N LEU A 200 15.38 -12.65 -11.23
CA LEU A 200 15.41 -12.83 -9.77
C LEU A 200 15.73 -14.29 -9.32
N GLY A 201 16.60 -14.99 -10.05
CA GLY A 201 16.99 -16.38 -9.78
C GLY A 201 15.92 -17.43 -10.06
N ARG A 202 14.94 -17.13 -10.94
CA ARG A 202 13.89 -18.03 -11.39
C ARG A 202 13.79 -18.01 -12.91
N LYS A 203 13.48 -19.16 -13.50
CA LYS A 203 13.12 -19.24 -14.92
C LYS A 203 11.62 -19.02 -15.05
N VAL A 204 11.25 -18.09 -15.93
CA VAL A 204 9.87 -17.76 -16.26
C VAL A 204 9.69 -17.99 -17.75
N LEU A 205 8.90 -19.00 -18.09
CA LEU A 205 8.48 -19.32 -19.45
C LEU A 205 7.06 -18.80 -19.68
N TYR A 206 6.86 -18.00 -20.72
CA TYR A 206 5.53 -17.61 -21.14
C TYR A 206 4.90 -18.69 -22.02
N ALA A 207 4.09 -19.56 -21.43
CA ALA A 207 3.56 -20.74 -22.10
C ALA A 207 2.46 -20.39 -23.12
N GLN A 208 1.41 -19.68 -22.70
CA GLN A 208 0.29 -19.34 -23.57
C GLN A 208 -0.53 -18.15 -23.08
N ARG A 209 -1.16 -17.46 -24.03
CA ARG A 209 -2.21 -16.47 -23.77
C ARG A 209 -3.56 -17.17 -23.68
N GLU A 210 -4.36 -16.81 -22.69
CA GLU A 210 -5.69 -17.35 -22.49
C GLU A 210 -6.71 -16.21 -22.42
N GLU A 211 -7.85 -16.38 -23.07
CA GLU A 211 -9.00 -15.51 -22.88
C GLU A 211 -10.08 -16.25 -22.10
N PHE A 212 -10.71 -15.57 -21.15
CA PHE A 212 -11.80 -16.14 -20.37
C PHE A 212 -12.81 -15.06 -20.03
N VAL A 213 -14.08 -15.46 -19.89
CA VAL A 213 -15.16 -14.54 -19.52
C VAL A 213 -15.50 -14.77 -18.06
N VAL A 214 -15.39 -13.74 -17.23
CA VAL A 214 -15.91 -13.76 -15.86
C VAL A 214 -17.39 -13.35 -15.92
N THR A 215 -18.25 -14.16 -15.29
CA THR A 215 -19.72 -14.13 -15.37
C THR A 215 -20.33 -12.72 -15.50
N SER A 216 -21.32 -12.57 -16.40
CA SER A 216 -22.09 -11.36 -16.76
C SER A 216 -21.39 -10.24 -17.53
N ASP A 217 -20.05 -10.21 -17.56
CA ASP A 217 -19.32 -9.27 -18.41
C ASP A 217 -19.32 -9.78 -19.87
N ARG A 218 -19.74 -8.95 -20.83
CA ARG A 218 -19.68 -9.28 -22.28
C ARG A 218 -18.25 -9.30 -22.85
N ARG A 219 -17.23 -9.04 -22.02
CA ARG A 219 -15.87 -8.73 -22.45
C ARG A 219 -14.89 -9.83 -22.03
N PRO A 220 -13.99 -10.29 -22.92
CA PRO A 220 -12.98 -11.28 -22.57
C PRO A 220 -11.95 -10.65 -21.61
N SER A 221 -11.67 -11.35 -20.51
CA SER A 221 -10.51 -11.12 -19.66
C SER A 221 -9.31 -11.87 -20.24
N VAL A 222 -8.13 -11.28 -20.14
CA VAL A 222 -6.89 -11.86 -20.67
C VAL A 222 -6.07 -12.40 -19.51
N ALA A 223 -5.64 -13.66 -19.60
CA ALA A 223 -4.72 -14.29 -18.68
C ALA A 223 -3.46 -14.73 -19.44
N TRP A 224 -2.33 -14.73 -18.73
CA TRP A 224 -1.07 -15.24 -19.24
C TRP A 224 -0.67 -16.45 -18.40
N SER A 225 -0.54 -17.61 -19.04
CA SER A 225 -0.04 -18.80 -18.37
C SER A 225 1.48 -18.77 -18.37
N LEU A 226 2.05 -18.63 -17.18
CA LEU A 226 3.49 -18.56 -16.97
C LEU A 226 3.96 -19.79 -16.20
N GLU A 227 4.99 -20.44 -16.69
CA GLU A 227 5.64 -21.55 -16.00
C GLU A 227 6.86 -21.02 -15.25
N VAL A 228 6.84 -21.14 -13.93
CA VAL A 228 7.90 -20.65 -13.06
C VAL A 228 8.64 -21.83 -12.43
N SER A 229 9.95 -21.91 -12.66
CA SER A 229 10.81 -22.94 -12.07
C SER A 229 12.06 -22.32 -11.43
N LYS A 230 12.68 -23.06 -10.50
CA LYS A 230 14.00 -22.72 -9.98
C LYS A 230 15.06 -23.36 -10.88
N PRO A 231 16.20 -22.68 -11.15
CA PRO A 231 17.31 -23.30 -11.85
C PRO A 231 17.70 -24.63 -11.19
N GLY A 232 17.70 -25.73 -11.95
CA GLY A 232 18.05 -27.08 -11.47
C GLY A 232 16.96 -27.83 -10.70
N SER A 233 15.70 -27.34 -10.71
CA SER A 233 14.56 -28.03 -10.09
C SER A 233 13.51 -28.41 -11.14
N ASP A 234 13.09 -29.67 -11.15
CA ASP A 234 12.02 -30.16 -12.04
C ASP A 234 10.61 -29.68 -11.63
N ARG A 235 10.50 -29.06 -10.45
CA ARG A 235 9.23 -28.53 -9.96
C ARG A 235 8.89 -27.21 -10.68
N VAL A 236 7.91 -27.30 -11.57
CA VAL A 236 7.29 -26.17 -12.27
C VAL A 236 6.02 -25.73 -11.52
N ILE A 237 5.84 -24.42 -11.36
CA ILE A 237 4.64 -23.82 -10.79
C ILE A 237 4.01 -22.95 -11.86
N THR A 238 2.76 -23.23 -12.20
CA THR A 238 1.98 -22.39 -13.12
C THR A 238 1.46 -21.16 -12.38
N ALA A 239 1.86 -19.98 -12.84
CA ALA A 239 1.37 -18.69 -12.39
C ALA A 239 0.46 -18.10 -13.48
N ARG A 240 -0.72 -17.63 -13.08
CA ARG A 240 -1.74 -17.15 -14.01
C ARG A 240 -2.19 -15.72 -13.67
N PRO A 241 -1.34 -14.70 -13.89
CA PRO A 241 -1.79 -13.32 -13.82
C PRO A 241 -2.85 -13.05 -14.88
N TYR A 242 -3.77 -12.14 -14.59
CA TYR A 242 -4.81 -11.76 -15.56
C TYR A 242 -5.20 -10.30 -15.43
N MET A 243 -5.73 -9.74 -16.53
CA MET A 243 -6.40 -8.46 -16.53
C MET A 243 -7.87 -8.65 -16.88
N ARG A 244 -8.74 -7.95 -16.16
CA ARG A 244 -10.16 -7.88 -16.47
C ARG A 244 -10.57 -6.45 -16.81
N PRO A 245 -11.40 -6.23 -17.84
CA PRO A 245 -11.97 -4.92 -18.10
C PRO A 245 -12.94 -4.53 -16.99
N THR A 246 -13.00 -3.25 -16.68
CA THR A 246 -14.00 -2.64 -15.80
C THR A 246 -14.50 -1.34 -16.42
N ALA A 247 -15.62 -0.80 -15.93
CA ALA A 247 -16.10 0.53 -16.35
C ALA A 247 -15.07 1.66 -16.10
N GLN A 248 -14.06 1.39 -15.27
CA GLN A 248 -13.04 2.33 -14.87
C GLN A 248 -11.66 1.97 -15.45
N GLY A 249 -11.58 1.17 -16.52
CA GLY A 249 -10.32 0.71 -17.14
C GLY A 249 -9.96 -0.75 -16.80
N MET A 250 -8.74 -1.18 -17.13
CA MET A 250 -8.29 -2.55 -16.89
C MET A 250 -7.85 -2.76 -15.44
N LEU A 251 -8.44 -3.75 -14.76
CA LEU A 251 -8.03 -4.19 -13.44
C LEU A 251 -7.06 -5.36 -13.55
N ARG A 252 -5.87 -5.18 -12.99
CA ARG A 252 -4.78 -6.17 -12.95
C ARG A 252 -4.92 -7.08 -11.74
N HIS A 253 -4.72 -8.37 -11.96
CA HIS A 253 -4.64 -9.39 -10.91
C HIS A 253 -3.28 -10.09 -11.00
N PRO A 254 -2.37 -9.84 -10.04
CA PRO A 254 -1.08 -10.49 -10.02
C PRO A 254 -1.22 -11.97 -9.64
N ALA A 255 -0.31 -12.80 -10.15
CA ALA A 255 -0.08 -14.14 -9.61
C ALA A 255 0.97 -14.08 -8.51
N VAL A 256 0.77 -14.87 -7.45
CA VAL A 256 1.72 -14.98 -6.33
C VAL A 256 2.20 -16.41 -6.24
N VAL A 257 3.51 -16.61 -6.43
CA VAL A 257 4.17 -17.89 -6.21
C VAL A 257 4.85 -17.86 -4.85
N SER A 258 4.11 -18.31 -3.82
CA SER A 258 4.59 -18.32 -2.45
C SER A 258 5.49 -19.50 -2.14
N THR A 259 6.56 -19.23 -1.38
CA THR A 259 7.45 -20.24 -0.81
C THR A 259 7.70 -19.94 0.65
N PHE A 260 8.24 -20.89 1.41
CA PHE A 260 8.60 -20.66 2.81
C PHE A 260 9.61 -19.50 2.99
N ALA A 261 10.48 -19.26 2.00
CA ALA A 261 11.52 -18.24 2.07
C ALA A 261 11.11 -16.88 1.47
N GLY A 262 9.95 -16.79 0.84
CA GLY A 262 9.49 -15.56 0.21
C GLY A 262 8.47 -15.78 -0.91
N ASP A 263 7.87 -14.68 -1.34
CA ASP A 263 6.84 -14.63 -2.37
C ASP A 263 7.42 -14.06 -3.66
N PHE A 264 7.04 -14.67 -4.79
CA PHE A 264 7.39 -14.17 -6.11
C PHE A 264 6.12 -13.64 -6.79
N TYR A 265 6.04 -12.31 -6.90
CA TYR A 265 4.89 -11.60 -7.48
C TYR A 265 5.09 -11.40 -8.97
N ILE A 266 4.09 -11.78 -9.76
CA ILE A 266 4.07 -11.54 -11.20
C ILE A 266 2.80 -10.75 -11.51
N SER A 267 2.97 -9.48 -11.87
CA SER A 267 1.86 -8.62 -12.29
C SER A 267 1.97 -8.35 -13.78
N PRO A 268 0.87 -8.46 -14.54
CA PRO A 268 0.87 -8.02 -15.91
C PRO A 268 0.93 -6.49 -15.94
N LEU A 269 1.80 -5.92 -16.77
CA LEU A 269 1.95 -4.46 -16.90
C LEU A 269 1.18 -3.95 -18.10
N ASP A 270 1.54 -4.44 -19.29
CA ASP A 270 0.91 -4.09 -20.55
C ASP A 270 1.02 -5.27 -21.51
N GLU A 271 0.10 -5.36 -22.45
CA GLU A 271 0.20 -6.27 -23.59
C GLU A 271 0.40 -5.41 -24.83
N HIS A 272 1.65 -5.35 -25.31
CA HIS A 272 1.96 -4.80 -26.62
C HIS A 272 1.48 -5.77 -27.70
N ALA A 273 0.17 -6.02 -27.76
CA ALA A 273 -0.46 -6.46 -28.99
C ALA A 273 -0.24 -5.31 -29.96
N GLY A 274 0.59 -5.53 -31.00
CA GLY A 274 0.94 -4.50 -31.98
C GLY A 274 -0.28 -3.65 -32.31
N GLU A 275 -0.15 -2.33 -32.20
CA GLU A 275 -1.25 -1.34 -32.16
C GLU A 275 -2.56 -1.91 -32.69
N LEU A 276 -3.50 -2.24 -31.79
CA LEU A 276 -4.89 -2.53 -32.18
C LEU A 276 -5.28 -1.45 -33.20
N SER A 277 -5.48 -1.86 -34.46
CA SER A 277 -5.82 -0.94 -35.53
C SER A 277 -7.26 -0.52 -35.32
N TRP A 278 -7.46 0.51 -34.52
CA TRP A 278 -8.79 1.01 -34.23
C TRP A 278 -9.42 1.55 -35.52
N ASN A 279 -10.56 1.01 -35.88
CA ASN A 279 -11.32 1.50 -37.03
C ASN A 279 -11.89 2.88 -36.71
N GLY A 280 -11.66 3.84 -37.61
CA GLY A 280 -12.14 5.21 -37.45
C GLY A 280 -11.54 5.95 -36.24
N ALA A 281 -10.31 5.60 -35.83
CA ALA A 281 -9.70 6.27 -34.69
C ALA A 281 -9.38 7.75 -34.96
N HIS A 282 -9.85 8.60 -34.06
CA HIS A 282 -9.59 10.03 -34.06
C HIS A 282 -8.96 10.46 -32.73
N GLU A 283 -7.99 11.37 -32.81
CA GLU A 283 -7.36 11.99 -31.66
C GLU A 283 -7.95 13.38 -31.42
N PHE A 284 -8.31 13.64 -30.18
CA PHE A 284 -8.92 14.89 -29.74
C PHE A 284 -8.09 15.50 -28.63
N ARG A 285 -7.84 16.81 -28.73
CA ARG A 285 -7.20 17.60 -27.68
C ARG A 285 -8.32 18.32 -26.93
N LEU A 286 -8.55 17.93 -25.68
CA LEU A 286 -9.67 18.42 -24.88
C LEU A 286 -9.15 19.16 -23.64
N LYS A 287 -9.62 20.38 -23.44
CA LYS A 287 -9.49 21.11 -22.17
C LYS A 287 -10.63 20.76 -21.23
N LYS A 288 -10.42 20.96 -19.94
CA LYS A 288 -11.45 20.72 -18.91
C LYS A 288 -12.76 21.44 -19.26
N GLY A 289 -13.85 20.68 -19.39
CA GLY A 289 -15.18 21.14 -19.74
C GLY A 289 -15.49 21.13 -21.25
N GLU A 290 -14.51 20.92 -22.12
CA GLU A 290 -14.74 20.81 -23.56
C GLU A 290 -15.44 19.50 -23.91
N LEU A 291 -16.29 19.58 -24.94
CA LEU A 291 -17.09 18.50 -25.47
C LEU A 291 -16.72 18.29 -26.93
N VAL A 292 -16.52 17.04 -27.31
CA VAL A 292 -16.31 16.65 -28.71
C VAL A 292 -17.32 15.59 -29.12
N GLU A 293 -17.77 15.70 -30.36
CA GLU A 293 -18.73 14.79 -30.96
C GLU A 293 -17.99 13.87 -31.94
N SER A 294 -18.04 12.56 -31.70
CA SER A 294 -17.44 11.57 -32.58
C SER A 294 -18.16 10.23 -32.47
N ALA A 295 -18.24 9.48 -33.58
CA ALA A 295 -18.93 8.19 -33.65
C ALA A 295 -20.37 8.21 -33.05
N GLY A 296 -21.11 9.31 -33.17
CA GLY A 296 -22.47 9.42 -32.59
C GLY A 296 -22.50 9.62 -31.07
N LEU A 297 -21.35 9.87 -30.44
CA LEU A 297 -21.20 10.11 -29.00
C LEU A 297 -20.68 11.53 -28.74
N ALA A 298 -21.28 12.20 -27.77
CA ALA A 298 -20.78 13.44 -27.19
C ALA A 298 -19.92 13.09 -25.97
N VAL A 299 -18.63 13.42 -26.05
CA VAL A 299 -17.62 13.10 -25.05
C VAL A 299 -17.13 14.40 -24.41
N ARG A 300 -17.42 14.56 -23.12
CA ARG A 300 -17.00 15.72 -22.33
C ARG A 300 -15.83 15.35 -21.44
N PHE A 301 -14.74 16.12 -21.49
CA PHE A 301 -13.63 15.97 -20.56
C PHE A 301 -13.93 16.70 -19.25
N VAL A 302 -14.12 15.97 -18.15
CA VAL A 302 -14.48 16.54 -16.85
C VAL A 302 -13.24 17.00 -16.07
N GLY A 303 -12.13 16.28 -16.21
CA GLY A 303 -10.86 16.57 -15.54
C GLY A 303 -10.02 15.33 -15.28
N PHE A 304 -8.89 15.52 -14.61
CA PHE A 304 -7.98 14.43 -14.25
C PHE A 304 -8.33 13.80 -12.90
N ASP A 305 -8.12 12.50 -12.79
CA ASP A 305 -8.15 11.74 -11.54
C ASP A 305 -6.76 11.14 -11.27
N MET A 306 -6.11 11.64 -10.22
CA MET A 306 -4.77 11.22 -9.76
C MET A 306 -4.82 10.22 -8.60
N SER A 307 -6.03 9.76 -8.20
CA SER A 307 -6.19 8.88 -7.05
C SER A 307 -5.69 7.46 -7.28
N ARG A 308 -5.35 7.12 -8.53
CA ARG A 308 -4.91 5.77 -8.92
C ARG A 308 -3.40 5.63 -8.92
N HIS A 309 -2.96 4.43 -8.52
CA HIS A 309 -1.60 3.96 -8.66
C HIS A 309 -1.61 2.64 -9.43
N LEU A 310 -0.77 2.52 -10.46
CA LEU A 310 -0.70 1.34 -11.34
C LEU A 310 0.31 0.27 -10.85
N GLY A 311 0.87 0.47 -9.65
CA GLY A 311 1.87 -0.40 -9.03
C GLY A 311 2.70 0.37 -8.00
N ALA A 312 3.67 -0.30 -7.38
CA ALA A 312 4.68 0.39 -6.57
C ALA A 312 5.48 1.34 -7.48
N ASN A 313 5.55 2.62 -7.12
CA ASN A 313 6.28 3.68 -7.84
C ASN A 313 5.74 4.05 -9.24
N VAL A 314 4.57 3.58 -9.67
CA VAL A 314 3.94 4.02 -10.92
C VAL A 314 2.84 5.04 -10.62
N MET A 315 3.11 6.30 -10.90
CA MET A 315 2.08 7.35 -10.84
C MET A 315 1.12 7.17 -12.01
N ALA A 316 -0.19 7.28 -11.78
CA ALA A 316 -1.17 7.12 -12.83
C ALA A 316 -2.10 8.33 -12.87
N VAL A 317 -2.39 8.80 -14.07
CA VAL A 317 -3.32 9.88 -14.33
C VAL A 317 -4.48 9.30 -15.14
N GLY A 318 -5.69 9.35 -14.59
CA GLY A 318 -6.92 9.06 -15.33
C GLY A 318 -7.50 10.33 -15.94
N ALA A 319 -8.04 10.26 -17.15
CA ALA A 319 -8.85 11.34 -17.72
C ALA A 319 -10.34 10.96 -17.59
N VAL A 320 -11.11 11.70 -16.78
CA VAL A 320 -12.54 11.42 -16.58
C VAL A 320 -13.32 11.99 -17.76
N LEU A 321 -13.94 11.09 -18.53
CA LEU A 321 -14.77 11.41 -19.67
C LEU A 321 -16.23 11.06 -19.35
N GLU A 322 -17.13 12.01 -19.57
CA GLU A 322 -18.57 11.75 -19.56
C GLU A 322 -19.04 11.57 -21.00
N VAL A 323 -19.78 10.49 -21.24
CA VAL A 323 -20.23 10.12 -22.57
C VAL A 323 -21.75 10.11 -22.60
N SER A 324 -22.31 10.82 -23.58
CA SER A 324 -23.74 10.85 -23.87
C SER A 324 -24.00 10.57 -25.33
N ASP A 325 -25.18 10.02 -25.63
CA ASP A 325 -25.63 9.81 -27.00
C ASP A 325 -26.04 11.16 -27.63
N ILE A 326 -25.55 11.45 -28.85
CA ILE A 326 -25.83 12.73 -29.52
C ILE A 326 -27.30 12.85 -29.93
N SER A 327 -27.92 11.73 -30.33
CA SER A 327 -29.28 11.72 -30.90
C SER A 327 -30.36 11.85 -29.83
N SER A 328 -30.17 11.22 -28.68
CA SER A 328 -31.13 11.18 -27.58
C SER A 328 -30.77 12.11 -26.42
N GLY A 329 -29.53 12.59 -26.35
CA GLY A 329 -28.99 13.33 -25.21
C GLY A 329 -28.87 12.48 -23.93
N GLN A 330 -29.09 11.17 -24.02
CA GLN A 330 -29.06 10.27 -22.87
C GLN A 330 -27.61 10.08 -22.40
N ALA A 331 -27.39 10.21 -21.09
CA ALA A 331 -26.10 9.88 -20.49
C ALA A 331 -25.84 8.37 -20.57
N LEU A 332 -24.76 7.98 -21.24
CA LEU A 332 -24.36 6.58 -21.43
C LEU A 332 -23.42 6.10 -20.32
N GLY A 333 -22.71 7.03 -19.67
CA GLY A 333 -21.88 6.74 -18.50
C GLY A 333 -20.63 7.60 -18.44
N SER A 334 -19.71 7.24 -17.55
CA SER A 334 -18.38 7.83 -17.48
C SER A 334 -17.32 6.76 -17.69
N VAL A 335 -16.33 7.08 -18.52
CA VAL A 335 -15.15 6.24 -18.79
C VAL A 335 -13.89 6.99 -18.40
N MET A 336 -12.84 6.24 -18.05
CA MET A 336 -11.60 6.83 -17.57
C MET A 336 -10.39 6.06 -18.11
N PRO A 337 -9.86 6.42 -19.29
CA PRO A 337 -8.56 5.91 -19.73
C PRO A 337 -7.45 6.42 -18.81
N VAL A 338 -6.42 5.61 -18.61
CA VAL A 338 -5.34 5.87 -17.66
C VAL A 338 -3.98 5.85 -18.35
N LEU A 339 -3.15 6.83 -18.02
CA LEU A 339 -1.75 6.92 -18.42
C LEU A 339 -0.87 6.81 -17.18
N GLY A 340 -0.03 5.78 -17.13
CA GLY A 340 0.94 5.51 -16.07
C GLY A 340 2.34 5.98 -16.41
N PHE A 341 3.05 6.51 -15.43
CA PHE A 341 4.44 6.96 -15.51
C PHE A 341 5.28 6.16 -14.51
N GLY A 342 6.17 5.30 -15.01
CA GLY A 342 7.15 4.51 -14.23
C GLY A 342 8.60 4.94 -14.51
N GLU A 343 9.59 4.15 -14.08
CA GLU A 343 11.04 4.38 -14.32
C GLU A 343 11.39 4.32 -15.83
N GLY A 344 11.02 5.35 -16.58
CA GLY A 344 11.33 5.52 -18.00
C GLY A 344 10.30 4.93 -18.98
N GLU A 345 9.30 4.17 -18.51
CA GLU A 345 8.24 3.61 -19.35
C GLU A 345 6.87 4.22 -19.05
N GLN A 346 6.11 4.49 -20.13
CA GLN A 346 4.69 4.83 -20.05
C GLN A 346 3.87 3.55 -20.19
N SER A 347 2.93 3.35 -19.27
CA SER A 347 1.93 2.28 -19.38
C SER A 347 0.60 2.90 -19.74
N GLN A 348 -0.07 2.39 -20.77
CA GLN A 348 -1.36 2.90 -21.19
C GLN A 348 -2.44 1.89 -20.82
N THR A 349 -3.60 2.38 -20.40
CA THR A 349 -4.74 1.52 -20.11
C THR A 349 -5.98 2.13 -20.72
N ASP A 350 -6.50 1.45 -21.72
CA ASP A 350 -7.68 1.89 -22.45
C ASP A 350 -8.94 1.72 -21.59
N ALA A 351 -9.89 2.62 -21.78
CA ALA A 351 -11.24 2.48 -21.27
C ALA A 351 -12.18 2.14 -22.43
N LEU A 352 -13.13 1.23 -22.19
CA LEU A 352 -14.07 0.75 -23.19
C LEU A 352 -15.50 1.09 -22.76
N LEU A 353 -16.30 1.66 -23.66
CA LEU A 353 -17.74 1.89 -23.48
C LEU A 353 -18.54 1.04 -24.49
N ASP A 354 -19.49 0.25 -23.98
CA ASP A 354 -20.41 -0.48 -24.86
C ASP A 354 -21.67 0.35 -25.05
N VAL A 355 -22.01 0.65 -26.30
CA VAL A 355 -23.20 1.41 -26.70
C VAL A 355 -23.99 0.54 -27.66
N ASP A 356 -25.13 0.03 -27.21
CA ASP A 356 -25.97 -0.94 -27.93
C ASP A 356 -25.19 -2.20 -28.40
N SER A 357 -24.80 -2.25 -29.67
CA SER A 357 -24.10 -3.36 -30.34
C SER A 357 -22.65 -3.03 -30.75
N ARG A 358 -22.14 -1.85 -30.38
CA ARG A 358 -20.78 -1.39 -30.68
C ARG A 358 -20.00 -1.07 -29.41
N SER A 359 -18.70 -1.36 -29.43
CA SER A 359 -17.77 -0.97 -28.37
C SER A 359 -16.86 0.15 -28.87
N VAL A 360 -16.71 1.19 -28.05
CA VAL A 360 -15.83 2.32 -28.33
C VAL A 360 -14.70 2.33 -27.30
N ALA A 361 -13.47 2.32 -27.79
CA ALA A 361 -12.26 2.45 -26.99
C ALA A 361 -11.84 3.90 -26.85
N PHE A 362 -11.34 4.24 -25.67
CA PHE A 362 -10.77 5.52 -25.30
C PHE A 362 -9.37 5.28 -24.76
N ARG A 363 -8.37 6.01 -25.27
CA ARG A 363 -6.98 5.94 -24.82
C ARG A 363 -6.47 7.33 -24.52
N LEU A 364 -5.78 7.45 -23.39
CA LEU A 364 -5.12 8.69 -22.99
C LEU A 364 -3.70 8.69 -23.55
N MET A 365 -3.50 9.44 -24.64
CA MET A 365 -2.23 9.47 -25.38
C MET A 365 -1.21 10.37 -24.71
N ALA A 366 -1.65 11.53 -24.23
CA ALA A 366 -0.79 12.53 -23.62
C ALA A 366 -1.58 13.46 -22.69
N ILE A 367 -0.84 14.10 -21.78
CA ILE A 367 -1.39 15.00 -20.77
C ILE A 367 -0.50 16.23 -20.71
N ASP A 368 -1.12 17.40 -20.76
CA ASP A 368 -0.49 18.66 -20.38
C ASP A 368 -1.16 19.17 -19.09
N ALA A 369 -0.49 18.93 -17.96
CA ALA A 369 -0.98 19.32 -16.65
C ALA A 369 -0.97 20.84 -16.44
N GLY A 370 -0.11 21.58 -17.15
CA GLY A 370 -0.01 23.04 -17.04
C GLY A 370 -1.21 23.75 -17.69
N GLU A 371 -1.68 23.21 -18.81
CA GLU A 371 -2.85 23.75 -19.53
C GLU A 371 -4.17 23.03 -19.20
N GLY A 372 -4.12 21.95 -18.41
CA GLY A 372 -5.30 21.14 -18.11
C GLY A 372 -5.87 20.45 -19.35
N LEU A 373 -5.00 19.99 -20.24
CA LEU A 373 -5.34 19.44 -21.56
C LEU A 373 -5.03 17.94 -21.61
N ALA A 374 -5.99 17.16 -22.12
CA ALA A 374 -5.85 15.73 -22.36
C ALA A 374 -5.90 15.43 -23.86
N VAL A 375 -5.03 14.54 -24.34
CA VAL A 375 -5.09 14.02 -25.70
C VAL A 375 -5.72 12.64 -25.65
N ILE A 376 -6.95 12.53 -26.18
CA ILE A 376 -7.75 11.32 -26.16
C ILE A 376 -7.83 10.75 -27.56
N ARG A 377 -7.39 9.51 -27.75
CA ARG A 377 -7.71 8.72 -28.95
C ARG A 377 -9.01 7.98 -28.69
N MET A 378 -9.91 7.98 -29.67
CA MET A 378 -11.20 7.29 -29.60
C MET A 378 -11.46 6.54 -30.91
N GLY A 379 -11.91 5.30 -30.84
CA GLY A 379 -12.22 4.48 -32.02
C GLY A 379 -12.86 3.14 -31.68
N GLU A 380 -13.24 2.36 -32.69
CA GLU A 380 -13.74 1.00 -32.49
C GLU A 380 -12.56 0.02 -32.47
N PRO A 381 -12.39 -0.79 -31.39
CA PRO A 381 -11.20 -1.61 -31.16
C PRO A 381 -11.07 -2.82 -32.08
#